data_AF-A0A536P0L2-F1
#
_entry.id   AF-A0A536P0L2-F1
#
_cell.length_a   1.000
_cell.length_b   1.000
_cell.length_c   1.000
_cell.angle_alpha   90.00
_cell.angle_beta   90.00
_cell.angle_gamma   90.00
#
_symmetry.space_group_name_H-M   'P 1'
#
loop_
_entity.id
_entity.type
_entity.pdbx_description
1 polymer ?
#
loop_
_entity_poly.entity_id
_entity_poly.type
_entity_poly.pdbx_seq_one_letter_code
_entity_poly.pdbx_strand_id
1 'polypeptide(L)' 'MPGYTTHKRAVQGRLRRVEGQVRGIQKMVENDRYCIDVLTQVSAAKAALDGIALLLLADHTE' A
#
# COMPACT_ATOMS: atom_id res chain seq x y z
N MET A 1 -23.30 0.25 9.64
CA MET A 1 -21.99 0.49 10.30
C MET A 1 -20.92 0.57 9.22
N PRO A 2 -19.80 1.29 9.40
CA PRO A 2 -18.69 1.21 8.45
C PRO A 2 -18.17 -0.23 8.39
N GLY A 3 -18.27 -0.90 7.24
CA GLY A 3 -17.90 -2.31 7.05
C GLY A 3 -16.40 -2.60 7.02
N TYR A 4 -15.61 -1.95 7.88
CA TYR A 4 -14.16 -2.18 8.04
C TYR A 4 -13.73 -2.10 9.51
N THR A 5 -14.69 -2.03 10.44
CA THR A 5 -14.42 -1.82 11.86
C THR A 5 -13.67 -3.01 12.47
N THR A 6 -13.86 -4.21 11.95
CA THR A 6 -13.22 -5.45 12.40
C THR A 6 -11.70 -5.43 12.18
N HIS A 7 -11.24 -4.92 11.03
CA HIS A 7 -9.81 -4.86 10.70
C HIS A 7 -9.23 -3.45 10.62
N LYS A 8 -9.92 -2.44 11.16
CA LYS A 8 -9.49 -1.02 11.12
C LYS A 8 -8.02 -0.78 11.48
N ARG A 9 -7.52 -1.39 12.56
CA ARG A 9 -6.10 -1.25 12.96
C ARG A 9 -5.14 -1.87 11.94
N ALA A 10 -5.49 -3.04 11.40
CA ALA A 10 -4.67 -3.71 10.39
C ALA A 10 -4.63 -2.91 9.09
N VAL A 11 -5.78 -2.42 8.63
CA VAL A 11 -5.91 -1.53 7.46
C VAL A 11 -5.05 -0.28 7.64
N GLN A 12 -5.18 0.42 8.78
CA GLN A 12 -4.36 1.61 9.06
C GLN A 12 -2.85 1.31 9.07
N GLY A 13 -2.44 0.19 9.66
CA GLY A 13 -1.03 -0.21 9.68
C GLY A 13 -0.48 -0.50 8.28
N ARG A 14 -1.25 -1.16 7.42
CA ARG A 14 -0.87 -1.42 6.03
C ARG A 14 -0.80 -0.14 5.20
N LEU A 15 -1.77 0.77 5.37
CA LEU A 15 -1.75 2.08 4.70
C LEU A 15 -0.50 2.90 5.08
N ARG A 16 -0.10 2.93 6.36
CA ARG A 16 1.13 3.61 6.80
C ARG A 16 2.40 3.02 6.17
N ARG A 17 2.44 1.70 5.93
CA ARG A 17 3.56 1.08 5.20
C ARG A 17 3.59 1.51 3.74
N VAL A 18 2.45 1.50 3.05
CA VAL A 18 2.34 1.96 1.66
C VAL A 18 2.76 3.43 1.53
N GLU A 19 2.33 4.27 2.46
CA GLU A 19 2.76 5.68 2.52
C GLU A 19 4.29 5.81 2.62
N GLY A 20 4.94 4.95 3.41
CA GLY A 20 6.39 4.85 3.48
C GLY A 20 7.04 4.41 2.15
N GLN A 21 6.44 3.44 1.46
CA GLN A 21 6.90 2.99 0.14
C GLN A 21 6.80 4.12 -0.89
N VAL A 22 5.68 4.85 -0.93
CA VAL A 22 5.47 5.99 -1.84
C VAL A 22 6.50 7.08 -1.59
N ARG A 23 6.76 7.44 -0.32
CA ARG A 23 7.85 8.37 0.03
C ARG A 23 9.22 7.86 -0.43
N GLY A 24 9.46 6.56 -0.32
CA GLY A 24 10.69 5.93 -0.83
C GLY A 24 10.83 6.09 -2.34
N ILE A 25 9.76 5.82 -3.09
CA ILE A 25 9.70 5.98 -4.55
C ILE A 25 9.98 7.44 -4.94
N GLN A 26 9.38 8.43 -4.26
CA GLN A 26 9.65 9.84 -4.50
C GLN A 26 11.15 10.16 -4.38
N LYS A 27 11.80 9.72 -3.29
CA LYS A 27 13.24 9.88 -3.11
C LYS A 27 14.05 9.16 -4.20
N MET A 28 13.61 8.00 -4.68
CA MET A 28 14.31 7.32 -5.76
C MET A 28 14.29 8.12 -7.05
N VAL A 29 13.16 8.78 -7.36
CA VAL A 29 13.02 9.67 -8.51
C VAL A 29 13.88 10.93 -8.32
N GLU A 30 13.85 11.55 -7.14
CA GLU A 30 14.68 12.73 -6.81
C GLU A 30 16.19 12.46 -6.95
N ASN A 31 16.61 11.22 -6.72
CA ASN A 31 18.01 10.79 -6.81
C ASN A 31 18.36 10.13 -8.15
N ASP A 32 17.54 10.30 -9.19
CA ASP A 32 17.75 9.75 -10.53
C ASP A 32 18.07 8.23 -10.53
N ARG A 33 17.43 7.47 -9.63
CA ARG A 33 17.66 6.02 -9.55
C ARG A 33 17.17 5.32 -10.81
N TYR A 34 17.83 4.21 -11.14
CA TYR A 34 17.54 3.42 -12.34
C TYR A 34 16.05 3.05 -12.43
N CYS A 35 15.46 3.27 -13.62
CA CYS A 35 14.03 3.15 -13.83
C CYS A 35 13.46 1.77 -13.42
N ILE A 36 14.22 0.69 -13.62
CA ILE A 36 13.77 -0.67 -13.25
C ILE A 36 13.64 -0.82 -11.73
N ASP A 37 14.52 -0.19 -10.95
CA ASP A 37 14.43 -0.22 -9.49
C ASP A 37 13.20 0.54 -9.01
N VAL A 38 12.92 1.70 -9.62
CA VAL A 38 11.73 2.50 -9.34
C VAL A 38 10.46 1.69 -9.66
N LEU A 39 10.40 1.07 -10.84
CA LEU A 39 9.27 0.24 -11.26
C LEU A 39 9.06 -0.98 -10.35
N THR A 40 10.14 -1.56 -9.83
CA THR A 40 10.08 -2.64 -8.85
C THR A 40 9.41 -2.16 -7.55
N GLN A 41 9.79 -0.98 -7.04
CA GLN A 41 9.17 -0.43 -5.83
C GLN A 41 7.72 -0.01 -6.05
N VAL A 42 7.39 0.55 -7.22
CA VAL A 42 6.00 0.86 -7.61
C VAL A 42 5.15 -0.41 -7.62
N SER A 43 5.67 -1.50 -8.17
CA SER A 43 4.97 -2.80 -8.20
C SER A 43 4.76 -3.37 -6.79
N ALA A 44 5.73 -3.20 -5.90
CA ALA A 44 5.61 -3.59 -4.50
C ALA A 44 4.54 -2.77 -3.74
N ALA A 45 4.47 -1.46 -3.99
CA ALA A 45 3.43 -0.60 -3.42
C ALA A 45 2.03 -0.96 -3.93
N LYS A 46 1.91 -1.27 -5.23
CA LYS A 46 0.66 -1.75 -5.84
C LYS A 46 0.19 -3.06 -5.18
N ALA A 47 1.07 -4.06 -5.07
CA ALA A 47 0.72 -5.33 -4.45
C ALA A 47 0.27 -5.18 -2.97
N ALA A 48 0.88 -4.24 -2.24
CA ALA A 48 0.47 -3.92 -0.88
C ALA A 48 -0.93 -3.28 -0.83
N LEU A 49 -1.26 -2.39 -1.78
CA LEU A 49 -2.60 -1.81 -1.92
C LEU A 49 -3.65 -2.87 -2.29
N ASP A 50 -3.34 -3.78 -3.22
CA ASP A 50 -4.22 -4.89 -3.59
C ASP A 50 -4.57 -5.76 -2.37
N GLY A 51 -3.57 -6.04 -1.51
CA GLY A 51 -3.79 -6.75 -0.25
C GLY A 51 -4.63 -6.00 0.79
N ILE A 52 -4.68 -4.66 0.74
CA ILE A 52 -5.60 -3.86 1.58
C ILE A 52 -7.01 -3.93 1.01
N ALA A 53 -7.16 -3.82 -0.31
CA ALA A 53 -8.45 -3.90 -0.99
C ALA A 53 -9.14 -5.24 -0.74
N LEU A 54 -8.41 -6.35 -0.80
CA LEU A 54 -8.94 -7.69 -0.49
C LEU A 54 -9.42 -7.80 0.96
N LEU A 55 -8.69 -7.21 1.91
CA LEU A 55 -9.08 -7.22 3.33
C LEU A 55 -10.38 -6.44 3.56
N LEU A 56 -10.51 -5.28 2.91
CA LEU A 56 -11.72 -4.46 2.97
C LEU A 56 -12.92 -5.15 2.29
N LEU A 57 -12.67 -5.86 1.19
CA LEU A 57 -13.70 -6.63 0.51
C LEU A 57 -14.19 -7.79 1.38
N ALA A 58 -13.28 -8.50 2.05
CA ALA A 58 -13.64 -9.55 3.00
C ALA A 58 -14.54 -9.00 4.12
N ASP A 59 -14.14 -7.89 4.76
CA ASP A 59 -14.95 -7.21 5.80
C ASP A 59 -16.33 -6.74 5.27
N HIS A 60 -16.46 -6.49 3.96
CA HIS A 60 -17.71 -6.04 3.34
C HIS A 60 -18.69 -7.19 3.04
N THR A 61 -18.17 -8.38 2.78
CA THR A 61 -18.96 -9.58 2.44
C THR A 61 -19.41 -10.39 3.66
N GLU A 62 -18.91 -10.04 4.86
CA GLU A 62 -19.27 -10.65 6.14
C GLU A 62 -20.43 -9.95 6.88
#